data_AF-A0AAW6BKC0-F1
#
_entry.id   AF-A0AAW6BKC0-F1
#
_cell.length_a   1.000
_cell.length_b   1.000
_cell.length_c   1.000
_cell.angle_alpha   90.00
_cell.angle_beta   90.00
_cell.angle_gamma   90.00
#
_symmetry.space_group_name_H-M   'P 1'
#
loop_
_entity.id
_entity.type
_entity.pdbx_description
1 polymer ?
#
loop_
_entity_poly.entity_id
_entity_poly.type
_entity_poly.pdbx_seq_one_letter_code
_entity_poly.pdbx_strand_id
1 'polypeptide(L)'
;MENENNTIELKMWLKHAQFTFSRTGCPYDRVNDTLLTSAMLVARQSEMHPERLETLLESIATDFPGYDFMRCRFNQSLFPHFVMKHEMLVMIGGLTEYLIDGIMLAALCHMRQLRTLSELLTLIPNGMPERNVLKELWQSQKTDAGCNLLDNFDLIDAIASEQHARGQQ
;
A
#
# COMPACT_ATOMS: atom_id res chain seq x y z
N MET A 1 -20.20 -16.37 -10.71
CA MET A 1 -19.22 -16.78 -11.75
C MET A 1 -18.14 -15.73 -11.96
N GLU A 2 -18.39 -14.58 -12.63
CA GLU A 2 -17.32 -13.59 -12.89
C GLU A 2 -16.70 -13.01 -11.61
N ASN A 3 -17.53 -12.61 -10.63
CA ASN A 3 -17.03 -12.09 -9.36
C ASN A 3 -16.29 -13.14 -8.51
N GLU A 4 -16.68 -14.42 -8.62
CA GLU A 4 -15.99 -15.52 -7.93
C GLU A 4 -14.62 -15.78 -8.56
N ASN A 5 -14.54 -15.79 -9.90
CA ASN A 5 -13.27 -15.91 -10.61
C ASN A 5 -12.34 -14.73 -10.27
N ASN A 6 -12.84 -13.49 -10.33
CA ASN A 6 -12.06 -12.31 -9.96
C ASN A 6 -11.57 -12.38 -8.51
N THR A 7 -12.38 -12.91 -7.59
CA THR A 7 -11.97 -13.14 -6.19
C THR A 7 -10.80 -14.13 -6.11
N ILE A 8 -10.88 -15.24 -6.85
CA ILE A 8 -9.82 -16.27 -6.87
C ILE A 8 -8.53 -15.68 -7.44
N GLU A 9 -8.61 -15.01 -8.59
CA GLU A 9 -7.47 -14.37 -9.23
C GLU A 9 -6.82 -13.32 -8.33
N LEU A 10 -7.61 -12.46 -7.68
CA LEU A 10 -7.06 -11.45 -6.78
C LEU A 10 -6.44 -12.08 -5.51
N LYS A 11 -6.98 -13.19 -5.00
CA LYS A 11 -6.34 -13.95 -3.90
C LYS A 11 -5.03 -14.63 -4.34
N MET A 12 -4.95 -15.12 -5.58
CA MET A 12 -3.71 -15.66 -6.13
C MET A 12 -2.68 -14.55 -6.32
N TRP A 13 -3.09 -13.41 -6.86
CA TRP A 13 -2.27 -12.22 -6.99
C TRP A 13 -1.75 -11.77 -5.62
N LEU A 14 -2.61 -11.70 -4.59
CA LEU A 14 -2.22 -11.33 -3.23
C LEU A 14 -1.07 -12.20 -2.68
N LYS A 15 -1.15 -13.53 -2.89
CA LYS A 15 -0.09 -14.46 -2.48
C LYS A 15 1.20 -14.21 -3.25
N HIS A 16 1.11 -13.98 -4.56
CA HIS A 16 2.25 -13.67 -5.40
C HIS A 16 2.90 -12.35 -4.95
N ALA A 17 2.11 -11.28 -4.80
CA ALA A 17 2.57 -9.97 -4.36
C ALA A 17 3.27 -10.05 -3.00
N GLN A 18 2.71 -10.77 -2.03
CA GLN A 18 3.35 -10.99 -0.74
C GLN A 18 4.72 -11.65 -0.88
N PHE A 19 4.85 -12.69 -1.70
CA PHE A 19 6.12 -13.34 -1.95
C PHE A 19 7.13 -12.36 -2.60
N THR A 20 6.68 -11.60 -3.59
CA THR A 20 7.50 -10.61 -4.30
C THR A 20 8.03 -9.55 -3.34
N PHE A 21 7.16 -8.83 -2.63
CA PHE A 21 7.59 -7.76 -1.73
C PHE A 21 8.44 -8.23 -0.55
N SER A 22 8.21 -9.45 -0.03
CA SER A 22 8.97 -9.96 1.12
C SER A 22 10.35 -10.52 0.80
N ARG A 23 10.64 -10.84 -0.47
CA ARG A 23 11.88 -11.52 -0.87
C ARG A 23 12.71 -10.78 -1.91
N THR A 24 12.05 -10.06 -2.80
CA THR A 24 12.70 -9.31 -3.88
C THR A 24 12.85 -7.85 -3.47
N GLY A 25 14.00 -7.26 -3.80
CA GLY A 25 14.31 -5.88 -3.44
C GLY A 25 15.82 -5.67 -3.41
N CYS A 26 16.24 -4.42 -3.60
CA CYS A 26 17.63 -4.03 -3.51
C CYS A 26 17.95 -3.66 -2.05
N PRO A 27 18.75 -4.45 -1.31
CA PRO A 27 19.08 -4.15 0.08
C PRO A 27 19.89 -2.85 0.25
N TYR A 28 20.38 -2.27 -0.86
CA TYR A 28 21.08 -0.99 -0.90
C TYR A 28 20.14 0.19 -1.18
N ASP A 29 18.96 -0.04 -1.77
CA ASP A 29 17.88 0.95 -1.93
C ASP A 29 16.94 0.94 -0.72
N ARG A 30 17.53 0.73 0.47
CA ARG A 30 16.79 0.79 1.74
C ARG A 30 16.16 2.16 1.91
N VAL A 31 15.07 2.15 2.68
CA VAL A 31 14.30 3.35 3.05
C VAL A 31 15.26 4.48 3.46
N ASN A 32 15.18 5.60 2.75
CA ASN A 32 15.97 6.80 3.05
C ASN A 32 15.64 7.31 4.46
N ASP A 33 16.65 7.63 5.26
CA ASP A 33 16.50 8.17 6.62
C ASP A 33 15.60 9.41 6.68
N THR A 34 15.64 10.27 5.67
CA THR A 34 14.76 11.45 5.57
C THR A 34 13.30 11.04 5.42
N LEU A 35 13.02 10.03 4.60
CA LEU A 35 11.67 9.50 4.40
C LEU A 35 11.16 8.80 5.67
N LEU A 36 12.00 7.96 6.29
CA LEU A 36 11.66 7.28 7.53
C LEU A 36 11.38 8.27 8.66
N THR A 37 12.24 9.29 8.81
CA THR A 37 12.05 10.33 9.82
C THR A 37 10.75 11.10 9.58
N SER A 38 10.43 11.41 8.33
CA SER A 38 9.19 12.10 7.95
C SER A 38 7.95 11.25 8.29
N ALA A 39 7.95 9.96 7.94
CA ALA A 39 6.88 9.04 8.29
C ALA A 39 6.71 8.88 9.81
N MET A 40 7.81 8.74 10.56
CA MET A 40 7.79 8.68 12.02
C MET A 40 7.29 9.98 12.66
N LEU A 41 7.64 11.13 12.10
CA LEU A 41 7.14 12.43 12.57
C LEU A 41 5.63 12.52 12.39
N VAL A 42 5.10 12.09 11.24
CA VAL A 42 3.66 12.02 10.97
C VAL A 42 2.96 11.09 11.95
N ALA A 43 3.51 9.89 12.19
CA ALA A 43 2.97 8.94 13.17
C ALA A 43 2.91 9.54 14.58
N ARG A 44 3.97 10.24 14.98
CA ARG A 44 4.04 10.87 16.31
C ARG A 44 3.07 12.05 16.43
N GLN A 45 2.93 12.87 15.38
CA GLN A 45 2.06 14.04 15.40
C GLN A 45 0.58 13.64 15.37
N SER A 46 0.21 12.58 14.64
CA SER A 46 -1.16 12.07 14.63
C SER A 46 -1.62 11.61 16.02
N GLU A 47 -0.69 11.10 16.84
CA GLU A 47 -0.98 10.68 18.22
C GLU A 47 -0.94 11.83 19.24
N MET A 48 0.06 12.72 19.16
CA MET A 48 0.29 13.72 20.21
C MET A 48 -0.38 15.08 19.95
N HIS A 49 -0.48 15.50 18.69
CA HIS A 49 -0.97 16.83 18.29
C HIS A 49 -1.78 16.74 17.00
N PRO A 50 -2.94 16.05 17.02
CA PRO A 50 -3.77 15.85 15.82
C PRO A 50 -4.21 17.18 15.19
N GLU A 51 -4.29 18.27 15.96
CA GLU A 51 -4.62 19.60 15.46
C GLU A 51 -3.55 20.19 14.52
N ARG A 52 -2.32 19.68 14.55
CA ARG A 52 -1.20 20.11 13.69
C ARG A 52 -0.95 19.17 12.51
N LEU A 53 -1.68 18.06 12.46
CA LEU A 53 -1.42 17.01 11.49
C LEU A 53 -1.61 17.52 10.06
N GLU A 54 -2.71 18.22 9.76
CA GLU A 54 -3.00 18.65 8.39
C GLU A 54 -1.90 19.55 7.81
N THR A 55 -1.44 20.56 8.58
CA THR A 55 -0.34 21.44 8.15
C THR A 55 0.96 20.67 7.92
N LEU A 56 1.25 19.65 8.73
CA LEU A 56 2.40 18.79 8.48
C LEU A 56 2.22 17.98 7.19
N LEU A 57 1.04 17.39 6.97
CA LEU A 57 0.76 16.60 5.77
C LEU A 57 0.85 17.45 4.49
N GLU A 58 0.44 18.72 4.53
CA GLU A 58 0.61 19.68 3.42
C GLU A 58 2.09 19.93 3.10
N SER A 59 2.93 20.09 4.13
CA SER A 59 4.38 20.21 3.95
C SER A 59 4.97 18.93 3.35
N ILE A 60 4.57 17.77 3.86
CA ILE A 60 5.02 16.46 3.38
C ILE A 60 4.59 16.21 1.93
N ALA A 61 3.40 16.65 1.52
CA ALA A 61 2.95 16.54 0.14
C ALA A 61 3.83 17.33 -0.85
N THR A 62 4.45 18.41 -0.39
CA THR A 62 5.40 19.20 -1.19
C THR A 62 6.71 18.45 -1.39
N ASP A 63 7.23 17.83 -0.34
CA ASP A 63 8.51 17.09 -0.37
C ASP A 63 8.37 15.70 -1.03
N PHE A 64 7.19 15.09 -0.93
CA PHE A 64 6.88 13.77 -1.45
C PHE A 64 5.58 13.79 -2.27
N PRO A 65 5.64 14.18 -3.56
CA PRO A 65 4.43 14.23 -4.41
C PRO A 65 3.69 12.89 -4.53
N GLY A 66 4.41 11.77 -4.41
CA GLY A 66 3.82 10.43 -4.37
C GLY A 66 2.88 10.25 -3.16
N TYR A 67 3.15 10.88 -2.02
CA TYR A 67 2.25 10.85 -0.87
C TYR A 67 0.89 11.49 -1.20
N ASP A 68 0.88 12.65 -1.84
CA ASP A 68 -0.37 13.34 -2.19
C ASP A 68 -1.21 12.51 -3.16
N PHE A 69 -0.56 11.90 -4.17
CA PHE A 69 -1.24 10.96 -5.04
C PHE A 69 -1.86 9.80 -4.28
N MET A 70 -1.12 9.16 -3.37
CA MET A 70 -1.63 8.02 -2.59
C MET A 70 -2.79 8.44 -1.68
N ARG A 71 -2.71 9.61 -1.05
CA ARG A 71 -3.78 10.21 -0.25
C ARG A 71 -5.04 10.45 -1.09
N CYS A 72 -4.90 10.99 -2.30
CA CYS A 72 -6.02 11.22 -3.20
C CYS A 72 -6.62 9.93 -3.76
N ARG A 73 -5.77 8.97 -4.16
CA ARG A 73 -6.18 7.69 -4.76
C ARG A 73 -6.98 6.83 -3.80
N PHE A 74 -6.63 6.86 -2.52
CA PHE A 74 -7.23 6.08 -1.43
C PHE A 74 -7.99 6.98 -0.45
N ASN A 75 -8.66 8.01 -0.97
CA ASN A 75 -9.44 8.94 -0.16
C ASN A 75 -10.59 8.20 0.56
N GLN A 76 -10.63 8.29 1.89
CA GLN A 76 -11.65 7.66 2.73
C GLN A 76 -13.09 8.13 2.42
N SER A 77 -13.26 9.31 1.83
CA SER A 77 -14.58 9.79 1.40
C SER A 77 -15.13 8.98 0.21
N LEU A 78 -14.24 8.44 -0.63
CA LEU A 78 -14.58 7.60 -1.78
C LEU A 78 -14.53 6.11 -1.43
N PHE A 79 -13.60 5.73 -0.54
CA PHE A 79 -13.32 4.35 -0.15
C PHE A 79 -13.26 4.25 1.39
N PRO A 80 -14.41 4.26 2.08
CA PRO A 80 -14.47 4.39 3.54
C PRO A 80 -13.84 3.20 4.29
N HIS A 81 -13.74 2.04 3.64
CA HIS A 81 -13.14 0.84 4.22
C HIS A 81 -11.63 0.76 4.03
N PHE A 82 -11.05 1.54 3.10
CA PHE A 82 -9.61 1.62 2.92
C PHE A 82 -9.00 2.53 4.00
N VAL A 83 -8.72 1.95 5.17
CA VAL A 83 -8.15 2.67 6.31
C VAL A 83 -6.66 2.41 6.39
N MET A 84 -5.87 3.29 5.78
CA MET A 84 -4.42 3.31 5.92
C MET A 84 -3.97 4.58 6.62
N LYS A 85 -3.08 4.45 7.59
CA LYS A 85 -2.56 5.60 8.34
C LYS A 85 -1.66 6.47 7.47
N HIS A 86 -1.61 7.77 7.76
CA HIS A 86 -0.85 8.72 6.96
C HIS A 86 0.64 8.40 6.89
N GLU A 87 1.26 7.94 7.98
CA GLU A 87 2.69 7.56 7.97
C GLU A 87 3.00 6.42 7.00
N MET A 88 2.06 5.49 6.80
CA MET A 88 2.21 4.41 5.83
C MET A 88 2.07 4.93 4.41
N LEU A 89 1.11 5.83 4.17
CA LEU A 89 0.95 6.48 2.86
C LEU A 89 2.17 7.33 2.49
N VAL A 90 2.77 8.03 3.47
CA VAL A 90 4.02 8.78 3.28
C VAL A 90 5.14 7.83 2.89
N MET A 91 5.31 6.74 3.64
CA MET A 91 6.33 5.74 3.36
C MET A 91 6.15 5.14 1.97
N ILE A 92 4.94 4.69 1.61
CA ILE A 92 4.66 4.10 0.31
C ILE A 92 4.92 5.11 -0.82
N GLY A 93 4.33 6.31 -0.71
CA GLY A 93 4.48 7.35 -1.74
C GLY A 93 5.90 7.85 -1.91
N GLY A 94 6.70 7.89 -0.83
CA GLY A 94 8.10 8.29 -0.88
C GLY A 94 9.05 7.19 -1.37
N LEU A 95 8.68 5.93 -1.25
CA LEU A 95 9.48 4.80 -1.75
C LEU A 95 9.28 4.53 -3.24
N THR A 96 8.17 4.98 -3.82
CA THR A 96 7.77 4.58 -5.16
C THR A 96 8.15 5.63 -6.19
N GLU A 97 9.01 5.26 -7.14
CA GLU A 97 9.29 6.08 -8.32
C GLU A 97 8.08 6.13 -9.28
N TYR A 98 7.34 5.02 -9.39
CA TYR A 98 6.16 4.90 -10.24
C TYR A 98 4.90 4.73 -9.39
N LEU A 99 3.87 5.53 -9.67
CA LEU A 99 2.61 5.54 -8.91
C LEU A 99 1.92 4.17 -8.86
N ILE A 100 2.02 3.38 -9.92
CA ILE A 100 1.43 2.03 -9.97
C ILE A 100 2.06 1.08 -8.95
N ASP A 101 3.33 1.26 -8.63
CA ASP A 101 4.04 0.44 -7.66
C ASP A 101 3.54 0.73 -6.25
N GLY A 102 3.25 2.01 -5.96
CA GLY A 102 2.61 2.45 -4.73
C GLY A 102 1.19 1.92 -4.59
N ILE A 103 0.40 1.92 -5.66
CA ILE A 103 -0.96 1.33 -5.67
C ILE A 103 -0.91 -0.15 -5.29
N MET A 104 0.00 -0.92 -5.89
CA MET A 104 0.14 -2.36 -5.58
C MET A 104 0.53 -2.58 -4.12
N LEU A 105 1.51 -1.82 -3.61
CA LEU A 105 1.96 -1.95 -2.23
C LEU A 105 0.86 -1.56 -1.24
N ALA A 106 0.13 -0.45 -1.50
CA ALA A 106 -0.95 -0.03 -0.63
C ALA A 106 -2.13 -1.00 -0.64
N ALA A 107 -2.51 -1.53 -1.81
CA ALA A 107 -3.53 -2.57 -1.92
C ALA A 107 -3.12 -3.84 -1.16
N LEU A 108 -1.85 -4.26 -1.27
CA LEU A 108 -1.30 -5.38 -0.52
C LEU A 108 -1.36 -5.13 0.99
N CYS A 109 -0.96 -3.95 1.47
CA CYS A 109 -1.03 -3.59 2.88
C CYS A 109 -2.46 -3.62 3.41
N HIS A 110 -3.41 -3.09 2.66
CA HIS A 110 -4.82 -3.06 3.04
C HIS A 110 -5.46 -4.45 3.06
N MET A 111 -5.26 -5.27 2.02
CA MET A 111 -5.74 -6.66 2.00
C MET A 111 -5.12 -7.52 3.11
N ARG A 112 -3.90 -7.20 3.54
CA ARG A 112 -3.23 -7.84 4.69
C ARG A 112 -3.56 -7.19 6.03
N GLN A 113 -4.36 -6.13 6.05
CA GLN A 113 -4.76 -5.41 7.26
C GLN A 113 -3.56 -4.92 8.09
N LEU A 114 -2.49 -4.47 7.44
CA LEU A 114 -1.34 -3.88 8.13
C LEU A 114 -1.75 -2.54 8.73
N ARG A 115 -1.38 -2.29 10.00
CA ARG A 115 -1.84 -1.13 10.79
C ARG A 115 -0.72 -0.19 11.21
N THR A 116 0.53 -0.61 11.04
CA THR A 116 1.70 0.09 11.55
C THR A 116 2.79 0.22 10.50
N LEU A 117 3.61 1.26 10.67
CA LEU A 117 4.81 1.45 9.86
C LEU A 117 5.78 0.27 9.99
N SER A 118 5.90 -0.33 11.17
CA SER A 118 6.77 -1.50 11.41
C SER A 118 6.33 -2.72 10.61
N GLU A 119 5.02 -2.99 10.53
CA GLU A 119 4.47 -4.08 9.71
C GLU A 119 4.73 -3.86 8.22
N LEU A 120 4.59 -2.62 7.74
CA LEU A 120 4.97 -2.25 6.37
C LEU A 120 6.46 -2.50 6.12
N LEU A 121 7.35 -2.05 7.00
CA LEU A 121 8.79 -2.25 6.84
C LEU A 121 9.19 -3.74 6.87
N THR A 122 8.45 -4.55 7.63
CA THR A 122 8.62 -6.02 7.65
C THR A 122 8.14 -6.66 6.35
N LEU A 123 7.18 -6.05 5.65
CA LEU A 123 6.72 -6.52 4.33
C LEU A 123 7.76 -6.28 3.23
N ILE A 124 8.56 -5.23 3.35
CA ILE A 124 9.61 -4.82 2.40
C ILE A 124 11.00 -4.79 3.06
N PRO A 125 11.47 -5.93 3.62
CA PRO A 125 12.69 -5.95 4.43
C PRO A 125 13.96 -5.63 3.62
N ASN A 126 13.88 -5.78 2.30
CA ASN A 126 14.95 -5.50 1.34
C ASN A 126 14.65 -4.29 0.45
N GLY A 127 13.77 -3.39 0.88
CA GLY A 127 13.32 -2.26 0.07
C GLY A 127 12.29 -2.66 -0.99
N MET A 128 12.06 -1.78 -1.97
CA MET A 128 11.12 -2.03 -3.07
C MET A 128 11.69 -3.09 -4.03
N PRO A 129 10.85 -4.01 -4.54
CA PRO A 129 11.25 -4.92 -5.61
C PRO A 129 11.72 -4.18 -6.87
N GLU A 130 12.56 -4.84 -7.67
CA GLU A 130 13.02 -4.29 -8.94
C GLU A 130 11.85 -4.00 -9.89
N ARG A 131 12.04 -2.98 -10.74
CA ARG A 131 10.96 -2.44 -11.58
C ARG A 131 10.39 -3.45 -12.58
N ASN A 132 11.23 -4.31 -13.15
CA ASN A 132 10.82 -5.43 -14.02
C ASN A 132 9.87 -6.39 -13.29
N VAL A 133 10.22 -6.78 -12.06
CA VAL A 133 9.40 -7.68 -11.23
C VAL A 133 8.06 -7.03 -10.89
N LEU A 134 8.06 -5.74 -10.53
CA LEU A 134 6.82 -5.00 -10.28
C LEU A 134 5.97 -4.84 -11.54
N LYS A 135 6.59 -4.64 -12.71
CA LYS A 135 5.88 -4.57 -13.98
C LYS A 135 5.18 -5.90 -14.29
N GLU A 136 5.84 -7.04 -14.08
CA GLU A 136 5.25 -8.36 -14.23
C GLU A 136 4.09 -8.58 -13.24
N LEU A 137 4.29 -8.20 -11.98
CA LEU A 137 3.25 -8.28 -10.95
C LEU A 137 2.03 -7.40 -11.27
N TRP A 138 2.24 -6.25 -11.91
CA TRP A 138 1.14 -5.40 -12.38
C TRP A 138 0.41 -6.02 -13.58
N GLN A 139 1.10 -6.73 -14.48
CA GLN A 139 0.43 -7.40 -15.60
C GLN A 139 -0.36 -8.64 -15.16
N SER A 140 -0.01 -9.26 -14.04
CA SER A 140 -0.72 -10.44 -13.55
C SER A 140 -2.02 -10.13 -12.81
N GLN A 141 -2.34 -8.87 -12.48
CA GLN A 141 -3.59 -8.48 -11.81
C GLN A 141 -4.76 -8.16 -12.76
N LYS A 142 -4.81 -8.76 -13.95
CA LYS A 142 -5.79 -8.42 -14.98
C LYS A 142 -6.97 -9.39 -15.00
N THR A 143 -8.18 -8.87 -15.23
CA THR A 143 -9.33 -9.70 -15.60
C THR A 143 -9.17 -10.22 -17.03
N ASP A 144 -9.99 -11.20 -17.43
CA ASP A 144 -10.06 -11.68 -18.82
C ASP A 144 -10.37 -10.56 -19.83
N ALA A 145 -11.08 -9.52 -19.39
CA ALA A 145 -11.39 -8.33 -20.18
C ALA A 145 -10.26 -7.28 -20.20
N GLY A 146 -9.14 -7.53 -19.51
CA GLY A 146 -7.99 -6.62 -19.43
C GLY A 146 -8.12 -5.48 -18.40
N CYS A 147 -9.17 -5.50 -17.57
CA CYS A 147 -9.37 -4.53 -16.49
C CYS A 147 -8.44 -4.85 -15.30
N ASN A 148 -8.07 -3.85 -14.50
CA ASN A 148 -7.29 -4.09 -13.29
C ASN A 148 -8.19 -4.64 -12.18
N LEU A 149 -7.82 -5.77 -11.59
CA LEU A 149 -8.47 -6.29 -10.38
C LEU A 149 -8.30 -5.32 -9.20
N LEU A 150 -7.19 -4.58 -9.16
CA LEU A 150 -6.89 -3.58 -8.12
C LEU A 150 -7.72 -2.29 -8.22
N ASP A 151 -8.48 -2.11 -9.30
CA ASP A 151 -9.44 -1.00 -9.39
C ASP A 151 -10.83 -1.40 -8.84
N ASN A 152 -11.05 -2.68 -8.53
CA ASN A 152 -12.26 -3.16 -7.88
C ASN A 152 -12.12 -3.12 -6.34
N PHE A 153 -12.44 -1.97 -5.76
CA PHE A 153 -12.32 -1.73 -4.32
C PHE A 153 -13.20 -2.63 -3.47
N ASP A 154 -14.43 -2.93 -3.92
CA ASP A 154 -15.34 -3.82 -3.20
C ASP A 154 -14.73 -5.23 -3.04
N LEU A 155 -14.05 -5.71 -4.08
CA LEU A 155 -13.36 -7.00 -4.07
C LEU A 155 -12.15 -7.00 -3.13
N ILE A 156 -11.37 -5.92 -3.17
CA ILE A 156 -10.22 -5.70 -2.29
C ILE A 156 -10.67 -5.71 -0.81
N ASP A 157 -11.76 -4.99 -0.50
CA ASP A 157 -12.32 -4.89 0.85
C ASP A 157 -12.91 -6.22 1.34
N ALA A 158 -13.55 -6.99 0.45
CA ALA A 158 -14.06 -8.31 0.78
C ALA A 158 -12.92 -9.28 1.16
N ILE A 159 -11.83 -9.27 0.40
CA ILE A 159 -10.64 -10.09 0.69
C ILE A 159 -9.99 -9.65 2.01
N ALA A 160 -9.86 -8.34 2.24
CA ALA A 160 -9.30 -7.79 3.47
C ALA A 160 -10.10 -8.23 4.71
N SER A 161 -11.44 -8.16 4.61
CA SER A 161 -12.36 -8.59 5.66
C SER A 161 -12.24 -10.09 5.95
N GLU A 162 -12.11 -10.91 4.92
CA GLU A 162 -11.93 -12.37 5.06
C GLU A 162 -10.60 -12.72 5.75
N GLN A 163 -9.51 -12.03 5.39
CA GLN A 163 -8.20 -12.21 6.04
C GLN A 163 -8.28 -11.84 7.53
N HIS A 164 -8.98 -10.76 7.87
CA HIS A 164 -9.18 -10.35 9.26
C HIS A 164 -9.93 -11.41 10.07
N ALA A 165 -11.01 -11.96 9.52
CA ALA A 165 -11.80 -12.99 10.18
C ALA A 165 -10.98 -14.27 10.44
N ARG A 166 -10.06 -14.63 9.54
CA ARG A 166 -9.17 -15.81 9.70
C ARG A 166 -8.06 -15.60 10.72
N GLY A 167 -7.56 -14.37 10.88
CA GLY A 167 -6.51 -14.05 11.86
C GLY A 167 -7.00 -13.96 13.32
N GLN A 168 -8.32 -14.01 13.53
CA GLN A 168 -8.96 -14.01 14.85
C GLN A 168 -9.39 -15.42 15.33
N GLN A 169 -9.17 -16.46 14.52
CA GLN A 169 -9.43 -17.87 14.86
C GLN A 169 -8.15 -18.55 15.33
#